data_AF-A0A355FAK6-F1
#
_entry.id   AF-A0A355FAK6-F1
#
_cell.length_a   1.000
_cell.length_b   1.000
_cell.length_c   1.000
_cell.angle_alpha   90.00
_cell.angle_beta   90.00
_cell.angle_gamma   90.00
#
_symmetry.space_group_name_H-M   'P 1'
#
loop_
_entity.id
_entity.type
_entity.pdbx_description
1 polymer ?
#
loop_
_entity_poly.entity_id
_entity_poly.type
_entity_poly.pdbx_seq_one_letter_code
_entity_poly.pdbx_strand_id
1 'polypeptide(L)'
;HTPLFQVSFQVLNMPTAVLDLPGLTLHPFAFAVRSTKFDLSLQWTDQGDRLHGLLGYDTDLFDATTVERFLEHLHRLLEGAAASPAARLSDLPLLTPAEQHQLAVEWND
;
A
#
# COMPACT_ATOMS: atom_id res chain seq x y z
N HIS A 1 5.59 -9.28 18.55
CA HIS A 1 4.22 -8.85 18.88
C HIS A 1 4.18 -7.51 19.58
N THR A 2 3.55 -6.54 18.94
CA THR A 2 3.25 -5.22 19.48
C THR A 2 1.88 -5.26 20.17
N PRO A 3 1.77 -4.86 21.45
CA PRO A 3 0.63 -5.22 22.30
C PRO A 3 -0.65 -4.39 22.06
N LEU A 4 -0.61 -3.34 21.25
CA LEU A 4 -1.73 -2.41 21.07
C LEU A 4 -2.23 -2.31 19.62
N PHE A 5 -1.40 -2.62 18.64
CA PHE A 5 -1.74 -2.62 17.22
C PHE A 5 -0.78 -3.50 16.43
N GLN A 6 -1.28 -4.05 15.34
CA GLN A 6 -0.57 -4.97 14.44
C GLN A 6 -0.32 -4.37 13.05
N VAL A 7 -1.01 -3.28 12.71
CA VAL A 7 -0.89 -2.59 11.43
C VAL A 7 -0.46 -1.15 11.68
N SER A 8 0.62 -0.72 11.02
CA SER A 8 1.06 0.68 11.03
C SER A 8 0.78 1.35 9.68
N PHE A 9 0.37 2.61 9.73
CA PHE A 9 0.18 3.46 8.56
C PHE A 9 0.82 4.83 8.81
N GLN A 10 1.65 5.29 7.88
CA GLN A 10 2.33 6.56 7.99
C GLN A 10 2.44 7.27 6.64
N VAL A 11 2.33 8.60 6.66
CA VAL A 11 2.54 9.46 5.49
C VAL A 11 3.75 10.35 5.78
N LEU A 12 4.75 10.30 4.91
CA LEU A 12 5.94 11.12 4.98
C LEU A 12 5.85 12.26 3.97
N ASN A 13 5.85 13.48 4.50
CA ASN A 13 5.86 14.73 3.74
C ASN A 13 7.24 15.40 3.83
N MET A 14 8.30 14.61 3.63
CA MET A 14 9.67 15.12 3.68
C MET A 14 10.09 15.53 2.26
N PRO A 15 10.48 16.80 2.03
CA PRO A 15 11.10 17.14 0.76
C PRO A 15 12.38 16.31 0.61
N THR A 16 12.53 15.63 -0.53
CA THR A 16 13.74 14.89 -0.85
C THR A 16 14.90 15.88 -0.84
N ALA A 17 15.70 15.87 0.23
CA ALA A 17 16.85 16.75 0.35
C ALA A 17 17.86 16.34 -0.72
N VAL A 18 17.95 17.12 -1.80
CA VAL A 18 19.03 17.01 -2.77
C VAL A 18 20.28 17.54 -2.07
N LEU A 19 21.20 16.64 -1.73
CA LEU A 19 22.49 17.04 -1.18
C LEU A 19 23.33 17.62 -2.32
N ASP A 20 23.45 18.95 -2.36
CA ASP A 20 24.24 19.66 -3.37
C ASP A 20 25.73 19.61 -2.99
N LEU A 21 26.48 18.78 -3.70
CA LEU A 21 27.93 18.65 -3.57
C LEU A 21 28.58 19.02 -4.91
N PRO A 22 29.52 19.99 -4.95
CA PRO A 22 30.14 20.42 -6.20
C PRO A 22 30.80 19.24 -6.94
N GLY A 23 30.35 18.99 -8.18
CA GLY A 23 30.90 17.94 -9.04
C GLY A 23 30.45 16.51 -8.71
N LEU A 24 29.49 16.30 -7.81
CA LEU A 24 28.99 14.97 -7.45
C LEU A 24 27.46 14.91 -7.54
N THR A 25 26.94 14.02 -8.38
CA THR A 25 25.50 13.71 -8.44
C THR A 25 25.20 12.53 -7.52
N LEU A 26 24.36 12.76 -6.50
CA LEU A 26 23.90 11.72 -5.59
C LEU A 26 22.46 11.33 -5.92
N HIS A 27 22.23 10.02 -6.07
CA HIS A 27 20.88 9.47 -6.22
C HIS A 27 20.53 8.69 -4.95
N PRO A 28 19.39 8.99 -4.29
CA PRO A 28 18.92 8.19 -3.17
C PRO A 28 18.77 6.73 -3.60
N PHE A 29 19.43 5.82 -2.88
CA PHE A 29 19.25 4.39 -3.05
C PHE A 29 18.30 3.89 -1.97
N ALA A 30 17.07 3.57 -2.35
CA ALA A 30 16.13 2.93 -1.44
C ALA A 30 16.57 1.48 -1.20
N PHE A 31 17.13 1.22 -0.01
CA PHE A 31 17.36 -0.16 0.43
C PHE A 31 16.05 -0.71 0.98
N ALA A 32 15.65 -1.90 0.52
CA ALA A 32 14.54 -2.62 1.10
C ALA A 32 14.89 -2.98 2.55
N VAL A 33 14.26 -2.31 3.52
CA VAL A 33 14.35 -2.69 4.93
C VAL A 33 13.70 -4.07 5.04
N ARG A 34 14.53 -5.10 5.27
CA ARG A 34 14.09 -6.50 5.34
C ARG A 34 13.31 -6.85 6.60
N SER A 35 13.22 -5.97 7.59
CA SER A 35 12.49 -6.22 8.83
C SER A 35 11.34 -5.24 9.01
N THR A 36 10.13 -5.78 9.08
CA THR A 36 8.98 -5.02 9.57
C THR A 36 8.92 -5.11 11.10
N LYS A 37 8.51 -4.04 11.77
CA LYS A 37 8.30 -4.02 13.23
C LYS A 37 6.88 -4.45 13.62
N PHE A 38 5.99 -4.51 12.64
CA PHE A 38 4.56 -4.80 12.76
C PHE A 38 4.17 -5.85 11.72
N ASP A 39 3.10 -6.59 11.95
CA ASP A 39 2.61 -7.62 11.04
C ASP A 39 2.40 -7.06 9.62
N LEU A 40 1.87 -5.82 9.53
CA LEU A 40 1.81 -5.01 8.30
C LEU A 40 2.24 -3.56 8.57
N SER A 41 3.03 -2.99 7.66
CA SER A 41 3.49 -1.60 7.74
C SER A 41 3.35 -0.91 6.39
N LEU A 42 2.39 0.01 6.28
CA LEU A 42 2.17 0.80 5.07
C LEU A 42 2.77 2.21 5.26
N GLN A 43 3.61 2.60 4.32
CA GLN A 43 4.21 3.93 4.26
C GLN A 43 3.87 4.57 2.93
N TRP A 44 3.40 5.80 2.97
CA TRP A 44 3.22 6.65 1.79
C TRP A 44 4.17 7.83 1.83
N THR A 45 4.71 8.18 0.67
CA THR A 45 5.56 9.35 0.46
C THR A 45 4.89 10.22 -0.58
N ASP A 46 4.56 11.44 -0.20
CA ASP A 46 4.01 12.45 -1.12
C ASP A 46 5.15 13.02 -1.98
N GLN A 47 5.04 12.88 -3.30
CA GLN A 47 5.97 13.42 -4.29
C GLN A 47 5.36 14.60 -5.08
N GLY A 48 4.26 15.17 -4.60
CA GLY A 48 3.57 16.31 -5.19
C GLY A 48 2.47 15.90 -6.17
N ASP A 49 2.84 15.26 -7.29
CA ASP A 49 1.89 14.78 -8.30
C ASP A 49 1.48 13.31 -8.09
N ARG A 50 2.24 12.59 -7.25
CA ARG A 50 2.10 11.15 -7.02
C ARG A 50 2.30 10.81 -5.56
N LEU A 51 1.57 9.79 -5.14
CA LEU A 51 1.77 9.14 -3.87
C LEU A 51 2.52 7.83 -4.11
N HIS A 52 3.73 7.71 -3.56
CA HIS A 52 4.48 6.48 -3.61
C HIS A 52 4.21 5.65 -2.36
N GLY A 53 3.82 4.38 -2.52
CA GLY A 53 3.50 3.50 -1.40
C GLY A 53 4.46 2.32 -1.26
N LEU A 54 4.80 2.00 -0.02
CA LEU A 54 5.58 0.83 0.35
C LEU A 54 4.86 0.06 1.45
N LEU A 55 4.66 -1.24 1.24
CA LEU A 55 4.07 -2.16 2.22
C LEU A 55 5.11 -3.18 2.66
N GLY A 56 5.49 -3.14 3.93
CA GLY A 56 6.26 -4.19 4.59
C GLY A 56 5.32 -5.15 5.33
N TYR A 57 5.67 -6.43 5.37
CA TYR A 57 4.87 -7.47 6.00
C TYR A 57 5.74 -8.53 6.67
N ASP A 58 5.19 -9.21 7.67
CA ASP A 58 5.83 -10.34 8.32
C ASP A 58 5.67 -11.59 7.45
N THR A 59 6.78 -12.15 6.96
CA THR A 59 6.78 -13.32 6.08
C THR A 59 6.39 -14.61 6.78
N ASP A 60 6.41 -14.63 8.11
CA ASP A 60 5.92 -15.78 8.88
C ASP A 60 4.38 -15.80 8.93
N LEU A 61 3.73 -14.67 8.62
CA LEU A 61 2.27 -14.49 8.64
C LEU A 61 1.65 -14.35 7.24
N PHE A 62 2.37 -13.75 6.29
CA PHE A 62 1.86 -13.46 4.96
C PHE A 62 2.84 -13.85 3.86
N ASP A 63 2.29 -14.34 2.75
CA ASP A 63 3.03 -14.51 1.49
C ASP A 63 2.84 -13.30 0.56
N ALA A 64 3.71 -13.21 -0.46
CA ALA A 64 3.70 -12.12 -1.42
C ALA A 64 2.35 -12.01 -2.15
N THR A 65 1.79 -13.12 -2.59
CA THR A 65 0.51 -13.17 -3.31
C THR A 65 -0.64 -12.58 -2.49
N THR A 66 -0.68 -12.87 -1.19
CA THR A 66 -1.70 -12.34 -0.27
C THR A 66 -1.57 -10.84 -0.13
N VAL A 67 -0.35 -10.34 0.04
CA VAL A 67 -0.08 -8.90 0.21
C VAL A 67 -0.31 -8.13 -1.08
N GLU A 68 0.01 -8.72 -2.24
CA GLU A 68 -0.31 -8.17 -3.55
C GLU A 68 -1.82 -8.00 -3.74
N ARG A 69 -2.61 -9.01 -3.37
CA ARG A 69 -4.08 -8.91 -3.38
C ARG A 69 -4.59 -7.80 -2.47
N PHE A 70 -4.03 -7.66 -1.26
CA PHE A 70 -4.39 -6.55 -0.37
C PHE A 70 -4.10 -5.17 -0.98
N LEU A 71 -2.98 -5.02 -1.68
CA LEU A 71 -2.64 -3.78 -2.37
C LEU A 71 -3.59 -3.50 -3.53
N GLU A 72 -3.99 -4.52 -4.29
CA GLU A 72 -4.96 -4.37 -5.37
C GLU A 72 -6.34 -3.94 -4.83
N HIS A 73 -6.80 -4.55 -3.73
CA HIS A 73 -8.03 -4.15 -3.06
C HIS A 73 -7.98 -2.72 -2.52
N LEU A 74 -6.87 -2.35 -1.88
CA LEU A 74 -6.68 -0.99 -1.38
C LEU A 74 -6.69 0.02 -2.52
N HIS A 75 -6.03 -0.29 -3.63
CA HIS A 75 -6.00 0.56 -4.82
C HIS A 75 -7.43 0.81 -5.35
N ARG A 76 -8.23 -0.24 -5.53
CA ARG A 76 -9.61 -0.14 -6.00
C ARG A 76 -10.51 0.66 -5.06
N LEU A 77 -10.34 0.45 -3.75
CA LEU A 77 -11.07 1.22 -2.74
C LEU A 77 -10.72 2.71 -2.82
N LEU A 78 -9.44 3.05 -3.01
CA LEU A 78 -8.98 4.44 -3.17
C LEU A 78 -9.49 5.06 -4.46
N GLU A 79 -9.49 4.33 -5.58
CA GLU A 79 -10.08 4.79 -6.85
C GLU A 79 -11.57 5.09 -6.70
N GLY A 80 -12.32 4.18 -6.07
CA GLY A 80 -13.75 4.37 -5.80
C GLY A 80 -14.03 5.57 -4.89
N ALA A 81 -13.25 5.72 -3.81
CA ALA A 81 -13.37 6.85 -2.90
C ALA A 81 -13.04 8.18 -3.58
N ALA A 82 -12.01 8.23 -4.43
CA ALA A 82 -11.65 9.42 -5.19
C ALA A 82 -12.72 9.81 -6.22
N ALA A 83 -13.32 8.82 -6.89
CA ALA A 83 -14.39 9.06 -7.86
C ALA A 83 -15.73 9.46 -7.21
N SER A 84 -16.00 9.03 -5.97
CA SER A 84 -17.24 9.32 -5.26
C SER A 84 -17.01 9.56 -3.75
N PRO A 85 -16.49 10.74 -3.36
CA PRO A 85 -16.07 11.01 -1.97
C PRO A 85 -17.20 10.99 -0.94
N ALA A 86 -18.45 11.16 -1.37
CA ALA A 86 -19.63 11.14 -0.50
C ALA A 86 -20.29 9.75 -0.42
N ALA A 87 -19.80 8.76 -1.17
CA ALA A 87 -20.30 7.40 -1.10
C ALA A 87 -20.02 6.78 0.27
N ARG A 88 -20.88 5.85 0.68
CA ARG A 88 -20.63 5.07 1.91
C ARG A 88 -19.48 4.11 1.64
N LEU A 89 -18.66 3.87 2.66
CA LEU A 89 -17.55 2.91 2.57
C LEU A 89 -18.01 1.52 2.13
N SER A 90 -19.20 1.07 2.57
CA SER A 90 -19.80 -0.22 2.20
C SER A 90 -20.13 -0.35 0.72
N ASP A 91 -20.27 0.78 0.02
CA ASP A 91 -20.72 0.82 -1.37
C ASP A 91 -19.52 0.94 -2.32
N LEU A 92 -18.30 1.10 -1.78
CA LEU A 92 -17.08 1.19 -2.58
C LEU A 92 -16.64 -0.19 -3.08
N PRO A 93 -16.11 -0.28 -4.31
CA PRO A 93 -15.63 -1.53 -4.87
C PRO A 93 -14.36 -1.98 -4.14
N LEU A 94 -14.39 -3.19 -3.57
CA LEU A 94 -13.22 -3.82 -2.97
C LEU A 94 -12.64 -4.91 -3.89
N LEU A 95 -13.50 -5.83 -4.32
CA LEU A 95 -13.11 -6.99 -5.12
C LEU A 95 -12.69 -6.62 -6.53
N THR A 96 -11.70 -7.34 -7.03
CA THR A 96 -11.27 -7.26 -8.43
C THR A 96 -12.33 -7.83 -9.37
N PRO A 97 -12.33 -7.47 -10.66
CA PRO A 97 -13.24 -8.09 -11.61
C PRO A 97 -13.07 -9.62 -11.69
N ALA A 98 -11.84 -10.11 -11.52
CA ALA A 98 -11.55 -11.54 -11.48
C ALA A 98 -12.18 -12.22 -10.25
N GLU A 99 -12.06 -11.62 -9.07
CA GLU A 99 -12.68 -12.16 -7.85
C GLU A 99 -14.21 -12.08 -7.89
N GLN A 100 -14.78 -11.03 -8.48
CA GLN A 100 -16.22 -10.95 -8.71
C GLN A 100 -16.71 -12.05 -9.64
N HIS A 101 -15.95 -12.36 -10.70
CA HIS A 101 -16.27 -13.46 -11.61
C HIS A 101 -16.23 -14.81 -10.91
N GLN A 102 -15.17 -15.07 -10.13
CA GLN A 102 -15.02 -16.30 -9.36
C GLN A 102 -16.19 -16.50 -8.38
N LEU A 103 -16.56 -15.46 -7.64
CA LEU A 103 -17.69 -15.53 -6.70
C LEU A 103 -19.04 -15.72 -7.40
N ALA A 104 -19.26 -15.05 -8.53
CA ALA A 104 -20.55 -15.04 -9.19
C ALA A 104 -20.79 -16.28 -10.05
N VAL A 105 -19.73 -16.85 -10.63
CA VAL A 105 -19.80 -17.94 -11.62
C VAL A 105 -19.15 -19.20 -11.04
N GLU A 106 -17.83 -19.19 -10.85
CA GLU A 106 -17.06 -20.42 -10.55
C GLU A 106 -17.48 -21.13 -9.26
N TRP A 107 -17.94 -20.39 -8.25
CA TRP A 107 -18.33 -20.96 -6.95
C TRP A 107 -19.83 -21.19 -6.78
N ASN A 108 -20.65 -20.72 -7.73
CA ASN A 108 -22.10 -20.89 -7.70
C ASN A 108 -22.60 -21.99 -8.66
N ASP A 109 -21.70 -22.60 -9.42
CA ASP A 109 -21.93 -23.83 -10.20
C ASP A 109 -21.71 -25.10 -9.35
#